data_AF-A0AAX6BNU6-F1
#
_entry.id   AF-A0AAX6BNU6-F1
#
_cell.length_a   1.000
_cell.length_b   1.000
_cell.length_c   1.000
_cell.angle_alpha   90.00
_cell.angle_beta   90.00
_cell.angle_gamma   90.00
#
_symmetry.space_group_name_H-M   'P 1'
#
loop_
_entity.id
_entity.type
_entity.pdbx_description
1 polymer ?
#
loop_
_entity_poly.entity_id
_entity_poly.type
_entity_poly.pdbx_seq_one_letter_code
_entity_poly.pdbx_strand_id
1 'polypeptide(L)'
;MLHSFTLKTNKRDEMIDVTSHVQAVIRTEGLKEGAVVVYCPHTTAGITINENADPDVKTDMIRRFDEVYPWEHKLDLHMEGNM
;
A
#
# COMPACT_ATOMS: atom_id res chain seq x y z
N MET A 1 2.35 17.78 -11.62
CA MET A 1 0.96 17.47 -12.05
C MET A 1 0.38 16.42 -11.13
N LEU A 2 -0.95 16.26 -11.09
CA LEU A 2 -1.62 15.22 -10.31
C LEU A 2 -2.06 14.09 -11.25
N HIS A 3 -1.62 12.87 -10.97
CA HIS A 3 -2.05 11.67 -11.67
C HIS A 3 -2.76 10.73 -10.69
N SER A 4 -3.75 10.00 -11.18
CA SER A 4 -4.42 8.95 -10.43
C SER A 4 -4.42 7.67 -11.26
N PHE A 5 -4.31 6.53 -10.57
CA PHE A 5 -4.48 5.21 -11.16
C PHE A 5 -5.28 4.35 -10.19
N THR A 6 -6.05 3.42 -10.73
CA THR A 6 -6.91 2.53 -9.96
C THR A 6 -6.22 1.19 -9.76
N LEU A 7 -6.19 0.72 -8.51
CA LEU A 7 -5.74 -0.62 -8.18
C LEU A 7 -6.94 -1.49 -7.84
N LYS A 8 -6.90 -2.75 -8.28
CA LYS A 8 -7.83 -3.79 -7.87
C LYS A 8 -7.10 -4.74 -6.92
N THR A 9 -7.57 -4.81 -5.67
CA THR A 9 -7.12 -5.80 -4.69
C THR A 9 -7.97 -7.08 -4.81
N ASN A 10 -7.40 -8.22 -4.43
CA ASN A 10 -8.06 -9.52 -4.52
C ASN A 10 -8.06 -10.28 -3.17
N LYS A 11 -7.39 -9.73 -2.15
CA LYS A 11 -7.33 -10.27 -0.79
C LYS A 11 -7.64 -9.16 0.21
N ARG A 12 -7.93 -9.54 1.47
CA ARG A 12 -8.10 -8.61 2.59
C ARG A 12 -6.86 -7.74 2.75
N ASP A 13 -5.71 -8.40 2.88
CA ASP A 13 -4.40 -7.75 2.97
C ASP A 13 -3.56 -8.14 1.75
N GLU A 14 -3.05 -7.15 1.03
CA GLU A 14 -2.28 -7.36 -0.19
C GLU A 14 -1.25 -6.24 -0.36
N MET A 15 0.01 -6.61 -0.57
CA MET A 15 1.07 -5.66 -0.93
C MET A 15 1.27 -5.64 -2.45
N ILE A 16 0.72 -4.64 -3.12
CA ILE A 16 0.83 -4.45 -4.57
C ILE A 16 2.02 -3.54 -4.88
N ASP A 17 2.94 -3.98 -5.73
CA ASP A 17 4.03 -3.14 -6.21
C ASP A 17 3.52 -2.14 -7.26
N VAL A 18 3.63 -0.85 -6.95
CA VAL A 18 3.22 0.27 -7.82
C VAL A 18 4.42 1.00 -8.45
N THR A 19 5.64 0.52 -8.27
CA THR A 19 6.87 1.19 -8.73
C THR A 19 6.84 1.46 -10.23
N SER A 20 6.36 0.51 -11.03
CA SER A 20 6.23 0.65 -12.48
C SER A 20 5.26 1.75 -12.89
N HIS A 21 4.17 1.94 -12.14
CA HIS A 21 3.18 3.00 -12.37
C HIS A 21 3.77 4.37 -12.07
N VAL A 22 4.48 4.51 -10.93
CA VAL A 22 5.15 5.76 -10.56
C VAL A 22 6.23 6.12 -11.58
N GLN A 23 7.05 5.16 -12.01
CA GLN A 23 8.06 5.38 -13.05
C GLN A 23 7.45 5.76 -14.40
N ALA A 24 6.30 5.19 -14.77
CA ALA A 24 5.61 5.56 -16.00
C ALA A 24 5.21 7.04 -15.96
N VAL A 25 4.65 7.52 -14.84
CA VAL A 25 4.30 8.93 -14.65
C VAL A 25 5.54 9.83 -14.76
N ILE A 26 6.64 9.50 -14.06
CA ILE A 26 7.90 10.27 -14.14
C ILE A 26 8.39 10.39 -15.58
N ARG A 27 8.37 9.28 -16.34
CA ARG A 27 8.77 9.26 -17.75
C ARG A 27 7.86 10.08 -18.64
N THR A 28 6.54 9.97 -18.46
CA THR A 28 5.53 10.73 -19.23
C THR A 28 5.66 12.23 -18.98
N GLU A 29 5.92 12.63 -17.75
CA GLU A 29 6.10 14.03 -17.36
C GLU A 29 7.48 14.59 -17.77
N GLY A 30 8.40 13.74 -18.22
CA GLY A 30 9.77 14.13 -18.58
C GLY A 30 10.59 14.68 -17.40
N LEU A 31 10.21 14.34 -16.17
CA LEU A 31 10.85 14.86 -14.96
C LEU A 31 12.26 14.24 -14.81
N LYS A 32 13.28 15.09 -14.83
CA LYS A 32 14.68 14.67 -14.63
C LYS A 32 15.14 14.78 -13.18
N GLU A 33 14.66 15.79 -12.48
CA GLU A 33 15.03 16.10 -11.10
C GLU A 33 13.81 16.67 -10.37
N GLY A 34 13.66 16.31 -9.08
CA GLY A 34 12.54 16.74 -8.25
C GLY A 34 12.12 15.68 -7.24
N ALA A 35 10.91 15.83 -6.72
CA ALA A 35 10.29 14.88 -5.80
C ALA A 35 8.94 14.41 -6.32
N VAL A 36 8.58 13.17 -5.99
CA VAL A 36 7.27 12.59 -6.27
C VAL A 36 6.59 12.25 -4.95
N VAL A 37 5.36 12.70 -4.79
CA VAL A 37 4.51 12.35 -3.65
C VAL A 37 3.54 11.28 -4.10
N VAL A 38 3.60 10.11 -3.47
CA VAL A 38 2.63 9.02 -3.67
C VAL A 38 1.66 9.06 -2.49
N TYR A 39 0.37 9.14 -2.78
CA TYR A 39 -0.68 9.32 -1.79
C TYR A 39 -1.79 8.27 -1.98
N CYS A 40 -2.23 7.67 -0.87
CA CYS A 40 -3.40 6.81 -0.83
C CYS A 40 -4.58 7.59 -0.20
N PRO A 41 -5.70 7.78 -0.91
CA PRO A 41 -6.86 8.49 -0.36
C PRO A 41 -7.76 7.61 0.54
N HIS A 42 -7.36 6.37 0.86
CA HIS A 42 -8.16 5.42 1.63
C HIS A 42 -7.63 5.29 3.05
N THR A 43 -8.52 5.15 4.02
CA THR A 43 -8.18 5.03 5.45
C THR A 43 -7.70 3.63 5.85
N THR A 44 -8.08 2.61 5.08
CA THR A 44 -7.76 1.19 5.33
C THR A 44 -6.64 0.66 4.41
N ALA A 45 -5.94 1.54 3.70
CA ALA A 45 -4.81 1.18 2.87
C ALA A 45 -3.70 2.24 2.97
N GLY A 46 -2.45 1.80 2.89
CA GLY A 46 -1.28 2.67 3.03
C GLY A 46 -0.30 2.57 1.87
N ILE A 47 0.71 3.44 1.91
CA ILE A 47 1.88 3.39 1.03
C ILE A 47 3.10 3.12 1.91
N THR A 48 3.95 2.20 1.48
CA THR A 48 5.23 1.91 2.12
C THR A 48 6.31 1.66 1.07
N ILE A 49 7.57 1.78 1.48
CA ILE A 49 8.74 1.44 0.67
C ILE A 49 9.50 0.37 1.43
N ASN A 50 9.69 -0.79 0.81
CA ASN A 50 10.45 -1.90 1.36
C ASN A 50 11.09 -2.73 0.24
N GLU A 51 11.73 -3.85 0.60
CA GLU A 51 12.38 -4.76 -0.32
C GLU A 51 11.43 -5.27 -1.42
N ASN A 52 11.96 -5.35 -2.65
CA ASN A 52 11.23 -5.81 -3.82
C ASN A 52 11.90 -7.00 -4.53
N ALA A 53 12.88 -7.64 -3.90
CA ALA A 53 13.58 -8.80 -4.45
C ALA A 53 12.98 -10.11 -3.94
N ASP A 54 12.85 -10.26 -2.62
CA ASP A 54 12.29 -11.45 -2.00
C ASP A 54 10.77 -11.28 -1.74
N PRO A 55 9.90 -12.09 -2.37
CA PRO A 55 8.46 -12.05 -2.11
C PRO A 55 8.09 -12.44 -0.67
N ASP A 56 8.94 -13.17 0.05
CA ASP A 56 8.67 -13.62 1.42
C ASP A 56 8.60 -12.44 2.40
N VAL A 57 9.32 -11.34 2.13
CA VAL A 57 9.27 -10.12 2.94
C VAL A 57 7.85 -9.55 3.00
N LYS A 58 7.15 -9.51 1.86
CA LYS A 58 5.76 -9.00 1.80
C LYS A 58 4.83 -9.91 2.59
N THR A 59 5.03 -11.21 2.48
CA THR A 59 4.26 -12.23 3.21
C THR A 59 4.46 -12.10 4.72
N ASP A 60 5.71 -11.97 5.16
CA ASP A 60 6.04 -11.83 6.58
C ASP A 60 5.55 -10.49 7.15
N MET A 61 5.65 -9.39 6.41
CA MET A 61 5.09 -8.11 6.86
C MET A 61 3.58 -8.20 7.11
N ILE A 62 2.81 -8.75 6.16
CA ILE A 62 1.37 -8.94 6.31
C ILE A 62 1.08 -9.81 7.54
N ARG A 63 1.79 -10.94 7.68
CA ARG A 63 1.63 -11.82 8.84
C ARG A 63 1.93 -11.10 10.15
N ARG A 64 3.00 -10.31 10.22
CA ARG A 64 3.39 -9.59 11.44
C ARG A 64 2.39 -8.51 11.80
N PHE A 65 1.79 -7.83 10.82
CA PHE A 65 0.71 -6.88 11.10
C PHE A 65 -0.52 -7.58 11.66
N ASP A 66 -0.93 -8.72 11.11
CA ASP A 66 -2.06 -9.51 11.62
C ASP A 66 -1.80 -10.09 13.02
N GLU A 67 -0.55 -10.49 13.33
CA GLU A 67 -0.17 -10.94 14.68
C GLU A 67 -0.20 -9.81 15.72
N VAL A 68 0.22 -8.59 15.35
CA VAL A 68 0.32 -7.44 16.26
C VAL A 68 -1.02 -6.71 16.42
N TYR A 69 -1.79 -6.64 15.34
CA TYR A 69 -3.12 -6.05 15.29
C TYR A 69 -4.12 -7.10 14.77
N PRO A 70 -4.56 -8.02 15.65
CA PRO A 70 -5.50 -9.07 15.26
C PRO A 70 -6.80 -8.48 14.75
N TRP A 71 -7.36 -9.11 13.72
CA TRP A 71 -8.61 -8.67 13.08
C TRP A 71 -9.79 -8.54 14.04
N GLU A 72 -9.85 -9.40 15.06
CA GLU A 72 -10.87 -9.35 16.09
C GLU A 72 -10.24 -9.00 17.43
N HIS A 73 -10.67 -7.88 18.00
CA HIS A 73 -10.33 -7.53 19.36
C HIS A 73 -11.58 -7.17 20.17
N LYS A 74 -11.75 -7.80 21.34
CA LYS A 74 -12.99 -7.72 22.15
C LYS A 74 -13.36 -6.31 22.63
N LEU A 75 -12.39 -5.39 22.60
CA LEU A 75 -12.58 -4.01 23.02
C LEU A 75 -12.79 -3.04 21.85
N ASP A 76 -12.80 -3.55 20.62
CA ASP A 76 -13.04 -2.69 19.45
C ASP A 76 -14.50 -2.20 19.45
N LEU A 77 -14.65 -0.89 19.23
CA LEU A 77 -15.94 -0.21 19.25
C LEU A 77 -16.42 0.17 17.85
N HIS A 78 -15.54 0.13 16.85
CA HIS A 78 -15.88 0.50 15.49
C HIS A 78 -16.71 -0.62 14.84
N MET A 79 -17.96 -0.30 14.50
CA MET A 79 -18.95 -1.29 14.09
C MET A 79 -18.69 -1.93 12.72
N GLU A 80 -17.91 -1.29 11.85
CA GLU A 80 -17.60 -1.85 10.52
C GLU A 80 -16.62 -3.04 10.59
N GLY A 81 -15.89 -3.19 11.71
CA GLY A 81 -15.00 -4.32 11.96
C GLY A 81 -13.69 -4.29 11.17
N ASN A 82 -13.23 -3.10 10.77
CA ASN A 82 -11.97 -2.85 10.04
C ASN A 82 -11.02 -1.93 10.84
N MET A 83 -10.97 -2.11 12.17
CA MET A 83 -10.04 -1.39 13.06
C MET A 83 -8.58 -1.69 12.74
#